data_AF-A0A1M5AFR6-F1
#
_entry.id   AF-A0A1M5AFR6-F1
#
_cell.length_a   1.000
_cell.length_b   1.000
_cell.length_c   1.000
_cell.angle_alpha   90.00
_cell.angle_beta   90.00
_cell.angle_gamma   90.00
#
_symmetry.space_group_name_H-M   'P 1'
#
loop_
_entity.id
_entity.type
_entity.pdbx_description
1 polymer ?
#
loop_
_entity_poly.entity_id
_entity_poly.type
_entity_poly.pdbx_seq_one_letter_code
_entity_poly.pdbx_strand_id
1 'polypeptide(L)'
;MFFKSKYIIEFSKPKEEILNDIDKNLYKKFFDWNKRFAGEVSDNSFDVKFFHDKMSPYFKGRFVAKENKPESIELIVYSSAFSILGSILGTIIFLGFAIAFFLQENYLWTTAMVIIYILIVLSNQAGINNAKDIFFEYLKKLDTFSKIIPVKK
;
A
#
# COMPACT_ATOMS: atom_id res chain seq x y z
N MET A 1 -11.49 4.54 -2.63
CA MET A 1 -11.15 5.18 -1.34
C MET A 1 -9.64 5.39 -1.33
N PHE A 2 -9.17 6.64 -1.47
CA PHE A 2 -7.79 6.96 -1.89
C PHE A 2 -6.67 6.49 -0.95
N PHE A 3 -6.91 6.46 0.37
CA PHE A 3 -5.85 6.22 1.37
C PHE A 3 -6.02 4.93 2.16
N LYS A 4 -7.16 4.25 1.99
CA LYS A 4 -7.50 3.02 2.68
C LYS A 4 -8.43 2.18 1.83
N SER A 5 -8.07 0.94 1.57
CA SER A 5 -8.93 -0.02 0.89
C SER A 5 -9.03 -1.30 1.72
N LYS A 6 -10.18 -1.96 1.64
CA LYS A 6 -10.48 -3.18 2.40
C LYS A 6 -10.77 -4.32 1.44
N TYR A 7 -10.23 -5.49 1.77
CA TYR A 7 -10.38 -6.72 1.01
C TYR A 7 -10.64 -7.86 1.98
N ILE A 8 -11.37 -8.86 1.51
CA ILE A 8 -11.45 -10.17 2.15
C ILE A 8 -10.67 -11.12 1.25
N ILE A 9 -9.75 -11.86 1.84
CA ILE A 9 -9.01 -12.91 1.13
C ILE A 9 -9.38 -14.25 1.75
N GLU A 10 -9.87 -15.17 0.94
CA GLU A 10 -10.15 -16.54 1.37
C GLU A 10 -8.98 -17.42 0.94
N PHE A 11 -8.34 -18.08 1.91
CA PHE A 11 -7.27 -19.03 1.68
C PHE A 11 -7.81 -20.47 1.78
N SER A 12 -7.27 -21.34 0.94
CA SER A 12 -7.43 -22.79 1.01
C SER A 12 -6.44 -23.44 1.98
N LYS A 13 -5.33 -22.74 2.27
CA LYS A 13 -4.28 -23.15 3.19
C LYS A 13 -4.53 -22.65 4.63
N PRO A 14 -3.98 -23.33 5.65
CA PRO A 14 -4.07 -22.91 7.04
C PRO A 14 -3.24 -21.64 7.34
N LYS A 15 -3.68 -20.88 8.33
CA LYS A 15 -3.15 -19.56 8.70
C LYS A 15 -1.70 -19.64 9.12
N GLU A 16 -1.32 -20.72 9.79
CA GLU A 16 0.05 -20.92 10.27
C GLU A 16 1.00 -20.99 9.09
N GLU A 17 0.59 -21.63 7.98
CA GLU A 17 1.41 -21.70 6.76
C GLU A 17 1.54 -20.32 6.12
N ILE A 18 0.43 -19.61 5.94
CA ILE A 18 0.41 -18.28 5.33
C ILE A 18 1.22 -17.27 6.16
N LEU A 19 1.02 -17.22 7.48
CA LEU A 19 1.73 -16.33 8.38
C LEU A 19 3.22 -16.66 8.44
N ASN A 20 3.60 -17.93 8.47
CA ASN A 20 5.00 -18.36 8.47
C ASN A 20 5.71 -17.96 7.17
N ASP A 21 5.04 -18.08 6.01
CA ASP A 21 5.63 -17.68 4.73
C ASP A 21 5.80 -16.16 4.61
N ILE A 22 4.86 -15.36 5.15
CA ILE A 22 5.01 -13.91 5.26
C ILE A 22 6.18 -13.58 6.20
N ASP A 23 6.23 -14.23 7.37
CA ASP A 23 7.26 -14.01 8.39
C ASP A 23 8.67 -14.32 7.89
N LYS A 24 8.84 -15.41 7.12
CA LYS A 24 10.10 -15.76 6.45
C LYS A 24 10.52 -14.73 5.41
N ASN A 25 9.60 -13.93 4.87
CA ASN A 25 9.89 -12.89 3.88
C ASN A 25 10.06 -11.49 4.50
N LEU A 26 10.05 -11.38 5.84
CA LEU A 26 10.38 -10.16 6.56
C LEU A 26 11.89 -9.95 6.67
N TYR A 27 12.31 -8.70 6.46
CA TYR A 27 13.64 -8.20 6.78
C TYR A 27 13.77 -8.09 8.30
N LYS A 28 14.52 -8.99 8.94
CA LYS A 28 14.72 -9.01 10.40
C LYS A 28 16.16 -8.74 10.82
N LYS A 29 17.13 -9.06 9.96
CA LYS A 29 18.56 -8.96 10.23
C LYS A 29 19.27 -8.13 9.17
N PHE A 30 20.44 -7.59 9.51
CA PHE A 30 21.24 -6.75 8.61
C PHE A 30 21.57 -7.40 7.26
N PHE A 31 21.66 -8.74 7.17
CA PHE A 31 21.97 -9.48 5.94
C PHE A 31 20.75 -10.00 5.15
N ASP A 32 19.54 -9.60 5.52
CA ASP A 32 18.28 -10.05 4.89
C ASP A 32 17.97 -9.30 3.57
N TRP A 33 18.97 -9.00 2.75
CA TRP A 33 18.82 -8.12 1.57
C TRP A 33 17.90 -8.70 0.47
N ASN A 34 17.59 -9.99 0.53
CA ASN A 34 16.67 -10.66 -0.39
C ASN A 34 15.21 -10.70 0.10
N LYS A 35 14.92 -10.15 1.29
CA LYS A 35 13.57 -10.12 1.86
C LYS A 35 12.72 -9.04 1.22
N ARG A 36 11.44 -9.34 1.04
CA ARG A 36 10.52 -8.47 0.30
C ARG A 36 9.87 -7.43 1.20
N PHE A 37 9.67 -7.76 2.47
CA PHE A 37 8.83 -7.00 3.37
C PHE A 37 9.58 -6.48 4.59
N ALA A 38 9.12 -5.35 5.11
CA ALA A 38 9.41 -4.88 6.45
C ALA A 38 8.11 -4.77 7.24
N GLY A 39 8.18 -4.96 8.56
CA GLY A 39 7.01 -4.96 9.43
C GLY A 39 7.00 -6.16 10.37
N GLU A 40 5.81 -6.56 10.79
CA GLU A 40 5.63 -7.52 11.88
C GLU A 40 4.55 -8.55 11.55
N VAL A 41 4.74 -9.77 12.05
CA VAL A 41 3.76 -10.86 12.01
C VAL A 41 3.48 -11.28 13.45
N SER A 42 2.21 -11.52 13.76
CA SER A 42 1.71 -12.03 15.04
C SER A 42 0.87 -13.28 14.79
N ASP A 43 0.43 -13.96 15.85
CA ASP A 43 -0.25 -15.26 15.78
C ASP A 43 -1.50 -15.30 14.88
N ASN A 44 -2.20 -14.18 14.69
CA ASN A 44 -3.42 -14.09 13.88
C ASN A 44 -3.43 -12.89 12.91
N SER A 45 -2.31 -12.21 12.71
CA SER A 45 -2.27 -10.98 11.90
C SER A 45 -0.88 -10.66 11.39
N PHE A 46 -0.82 -9.82 10.37
CA PHE A 46 0.42 -9.22 9.89
C PHE A 46 0.20 -7.74 9.58
N ASP A 47 1.27 -6.95 9.68
CA ASP A 47 1.30 -5.54 9.28
C ASP A 47 2.64 -5.29 8.59
N VAL A 48 2.62 -5.22 7.25
CA VAL A 48 3.83 -5.24 6.42
C VAL A 48 3.81 -4.19 5.31
N LYS A 49 4.98 -3.78 4.85
CA LYS A 49 5.18 -2.94 3.66
C LYS A 49 6.36 -3.46 2.84
N PHE A 50 6.53 -3.03 1.60
CA PHE A 50 7.73 -3.38 0.84
C PHE A 50 8.97 -2.69 1.43
N PHE A 51 10.03 -3.45 1.66
CA PHE A 51 11.25 -2.93 2.32
C PHE A 51 11.95 -1.85 1.50
N HIS A 52 12.04 -2.02 0.17
CA HIS A 52 12.77 -1.11 -0.71
C HIS A 52 11.94 0.08 -1.24
N ASP A 53 10.63 0.10 -0.99
CA ASP A 53 9.75 1.14 -1.51
C ASP A 53 9.16 1.96 -0.36
N LYS A 54 9.74 3.15 -0.12
CA LYS A 54 9.31 4.07 0.93
C LYS A 54 7.92 4.64 0.71
N MET A 55 7.42 4.63 -0.53
CA MET A 55 6.10 5.12 -0.90
C MET A 55 5.07 3.98 -0.98
N SER A 56 5.50 2.73 -0.76
CA SER A 56 4.60 1.60 -0.75
C SER A 56 3.55 1.73 0.35
N PRO A 57 2.30 1.32 0.07
CA PRO A 57 1.29 1.23 1.11
C PRO A 57 1.65 0.12 2.11
N TYR A 58 1.06 0.23 3.28
CA TYR A 58 1.06 -0.82 4.29
C TYR A 58 -0.08 -1.80 4.02
N PHE A 59 0.17 -3.06 4.30
CA PHE A 59 -0.71 -4.20 4.14
C PHE A 59 -0.93 -4.83 5.50
N LYS A 60 -2.11 -4.63 6.06
CA LYS A 60 -2.49 -5.17 7.36
C LYS A 60 -3.54 -6.25 7.18
N GLY A 61 -3.17 -7.50 7.41
CA GLY A 61 -4.07 -8.64 7.39
C GLY A 61 -4.42 -9.10 8.79
N ARG A 62 -5.71 -9.39 9.04
CA ARG A 62 -6.16 -10.08 10.25
C ARG A 62 -7.00 -11.29 9.87
N PHE A 63 -6.64 -12.45 10.41
CA PHE A 63 -7.45 -13.65 10.26
C PHE A 63 -8.72 -13.52 11.09
N VAL A 64 -9.86 -13.81 10.46
CA VAL A 64 -11.17 -13.91 11.09
C VAL A 64 -11.63 -15.36 10.94
N ALA A 65 -11.66 -16.06 12.09
CA ALA A 65 -12.25 -17.38 12.16
C ALA A 65 -13.75 -17.27 11.89
N LYS A 66 -14.23 -17.96 10.86
CA LYS A 66 -15.65 -18.15 10.61
C LYS A 66 -15.93 -19.63 10.79
N GLU A 67 -16.83 -19.96 11.71
CA GLU A 67 -17.33 -21.33 11.88
C GLU A 67 -17.80 -21.85 10.51
N ASN A 68 -17.25 -22.99 10.08
CA ASN A 68 -17.55 -23.67 8.82
C ASN A 68 -17.17 -22.95 7.50
N LYS A 69 -16.17 -22.05 7.50
CA LYS A 69 -15.68 -21.42 6.25
C LYS A 69 -14.16 -21.51 6.12
N PRO A 70 -13.63 -21.46 4.88
CA PRO A 70 -12.19 -21.32 4.65
C PRO A 70 -11.64 -20.13 5.44
N GLU A 71 -10.42 -20.27 5.91
CA GLU A 71 -9.79 -19.21 6.70
C GLU A 71 -9.69 -17.93 5.87
N SER A 72 -10.24 -16.86 6.42
CA SER A 72 -10.36 -15.59 5.72
C SER A 72 -9.55 -14.51 6.41
N ILE A 73 -8.86 -13.71 5.62
CA ILE A 73 -8.12 -12.54 6.06
C ILE A 73 -8.92 -11.28 5.69
N GLU A 74 -9.18 -10.45 6.68
CA GLU A 74 -9.51 -9.05 6.45
C GLU A 74 -8.22 -8.29 6.18
N LEU A 75 -8.00 -7.93 4.91
CA LEU A 75 -6.85 -7.15 4.49
C LEU A 75 -7.24 -5.67 4.35
N ILE A 76 -6.44 -4.84 5.00
CA ILE A 76 -6.50 -3.39 4.91
C ILE A 76 -5.22 -2.92 4.24
N VAL A 77 -5.37 -2.25 3.10
CA VAL A 77 -4.25 -1.56 2.42
C VAL A 77 -4.37 -0.08 2.73
N TYR A 78 -3.32 0.54 3.30
CA TYR A 78 -3.37 1.93 3.74
C TYR A 78 -2.05 2.67 3.58
N SER A 79 -2.12 3.99 3.38
CA SER A 79 -0.93 4.86 3.40
C SER A 79 -0.63 5.32 4.83
N SER A 80 0.65 5.50 5.17
CA SER A 80 1.02 6.02 6.49
C SER A 80 0.49 7.45 6.69
N ALA A 81 0.17 7.82 7.93
CA ALA A 81 -0.26 9.18 8.26
C ALA A 81 0.79 10.22 7.83
N PHE A 82 2.09 9.89 7.97
CA PHE A 82 3.18 10.74 7.52
C PHE A 82 3.18 10.93 5.99
N SER A 83 2.94 9.87 5.22
CA SER A 83 2.81 9.95 3.76
C SER A 83 1.63 10.86 3.36
N ILE A 84 0.49 10.73 4.04
CA ILE A 84 -0.70 11.54 3.77
C ILE A 84 -0.44 13.02 4.10
N LEU A 85 0.13 13.30 5.28
CA LEU A 85 0.49 14.66 5.69
C LEU A 85 1.53 15.28 4.74
N GLY A 86 2.53 14.52 4.33
CA GLY A 86 3.53 14.95 3.35
C GLY A 86 2.90 15.31 2.01
N SER A 87 1.95 14.52 1.51
CA SER A 87 1.20 14.85 0.29
C SER A 87 0.37 16.12 0.44
N ILE A 88 -0.32 16.31 1.58
CA ILE A 88 -1.11 17.52 1.85
C ILE A 88 -0.22 18.76 1.92
N LEU A 89 0.88 18.69 2.69
CA LEU A 89 1.84 19.78 2.80
C LEU A 89 2.47 20.13 1.44
N GLY A 90 2.88 19.12 0.68
CA GLY A 90 3.39 19.30 -0.68
C GLY A 90 2.37 19.98 -1.60
N THR A 91 1.09 19.60 -1.49
CA THR A 91 -0.01 20.23 -2.23
C THR A 91 -0.15 21.71 -1.88
N ILE A 92 -0.15 22.05 -0.58
CA ILE A 92 -0.31 23.43 -0.10
C ILE A 92 0.86 24.31 -0.55
N ILE A 93 2.09 23.81 -0.40
CA ILE A 93 3.30 24.53 -0.83
C ILE A 93 3.23 24.79 -2.34
N PHE A 94 2.89 23.77 -3.12
CA PHE A 94 2.77 23.87 -4.56
C PHE A 94 1.70 24.90 -4.98
N LEU A 95 0.52 24.86 -4.35
CA LEU A 95 -0.54 25.86 -4.57
C LEU A 95 -0.07 27.27 -4.22
N GLY A 96 0.66 27.45 -3.13
CA GLY A 96 1.23 28.74 -2.75
C GLY A 96 2.13 29.32 -3.84
N PHE A 97 3.03 28.50 -4.40
CA PHE A 97 3.85 28.90 -5.55
C PHE A 97 3.01 29.19 -6.79
N ALA A 98 2.07 28.30 -7.16
CA ALA A 98 1.23 28.49 -8.33
C ALA A 98 0.44 29.81 -8.26
N ILE A 99 -0.12 30.14 -7.08
CA ILE A 99 -0.82 31.42 -6.84
C ILE A 99 0.15 32.60 -6.97
N ALA A 100 1.35 32.52 -6.38
CA ALA A 100 2.34 33.60 -6.46
C ALA A 100 2.76 33.87 -7.92
N PHE A 101 3.04 32.83 -8.71
CA PHE A 101 3.36 32.98 -10.13
C PHE A 101 2.18 33.51 -10.96
N PHE A 102 0.96 33.09 -10.62
CA PHE A 102 -0.25 33.60 -11.27
C PHE A 102 -0.44 35.11 -11.01
N LEU A 103 -0.24 35.55 -9.75
CA LEU A 103 -0.32 36.97 -9.37
C LEU A 103 0.77 37.83 -10.02
N GLN A 104 1.91 37.24 -10.40
CA GLN A 104 2.97 37.90 -11.17
C GLN A 104 2.74 37.82 -12.69
N GLU A 105 1.56 37.40 -13.15
CA GLU A 105 1.19 37.25 -14.56
C GLU A 105 2.10 36.27 -15.34
N ASN A 106 2.81 35.38 -14.63
CA ASN A 106 3.67 34.36 -15.20
C ASN A 106 2.85 33.12 -15.60
N TYR A 107 1.91 33.28 -16.54
CA TYR A 107 0.91 32.25 -16.88
C TYR A 107 1.51 30.97 -17.47
N LEU A 108 2.56 31.09 -18.31
CA LEU A 108 3.25 29.93 -18.88
C LEU A 108 3.90 29.08 -17.79
N TRP A 109 4.59 29.71 -16.83
CA TRP A 109 5.21 29.02 -15.70
C TRP A 109 4.19 28.41 -14.76
N THR A 110 3.11 29.13 -14.47
CA THR A 110 1.98 28.62 -13.68
C THR A 110 1.40 27.36 -14.32
N THR A 111 1.14 27.40 -15.63
CA THR A 111 0.56 26.26 -16.37
C THR A 111 1.51 25.06 -16.39
N ALA A 112 2.80 25.29 -16.70
CA ALA A 112 3.81 24.25 -16.72
C ALA A 112 3.95 23.57 -15.35
N MET A 113 3.98 24.35 -14.27
CA MET A 113 4.02 23.80 -12.92
C MET A 113 2.79 22.93 -12.63
N VAL A 114 1.57 23.40 -12.94
CA VAL A 114 0.34 22.63 -12.67
C VAL A 114 0.37 21.28 -13.40
N ILE A 115 0.83 21.25 -14.65
CA ILE A 115 0.99 20.01 -15.41
C ILE A 115 1.98 19.07 -14.71
N ILE A 116 3.16 19.57 -14.31
CA ILE A 116 4.18 18.78 -13.60
C ILE A 116 3.60 18.20 -12.30
N TYR A 117 2.86 19.00 -11.55
CA TYR A 117 2.23 18.54 -10.32
C TYR A 117 1.21 17.42 -10.55
N ILE A 118 0.36 17.56 -11.57
CA ILE A 118 -0.58 16.50 -11.97
C ILE A 118 0.18 15.21 -12.31
N LEU A 119 1.27 15.30 -13.06
CA LEU A 119 2.10 14.13 -13.39
C LEU A 119 2.71 13.47 -12.15
N ILE A 120 3.17 14.25 -11.18
CA ILE A 120 3.69 13.72 -9.91
C ILE A 120 2.58 12.97 -9.15
N VAL A 121 1.38 13.56 -9.05
CA VAL A 121 0.24 12.91 -8.39
C VAL A 121 -0.15 11.61 -9.09
N LEU A 122 -0.25 11.61 -10.42
CA LEU A 122 -0.57 10.42 -11.22
C LEU A 122 0.50 9.33 -11.07
N SER A 123 1.78 9.70 -11.09
CA SER A 123 2.90 8.77 -10.91
C SER A 123 2.86 8.10 -9.54
N ASN A 124 2.63 8.88 -8.47
CA ASN A 124 2.46 8.34 -7.12
C ASN A 124 1.27 7.38 -7.03
N GLN A 125 0.13 7.72 -7.66
CA GLN A 125 -1.03 6.85 -7.67
C GLN A 125 -0.80 5.55 -8.44
N ALA A 126 -0.08 5.61 -9.56
CA ALA A 126 0.33 4.42 -10.31
C ALA A 126 1.25 3.52 -9.47
N GLY A 127 2.20 4.10 -8.73
CA GLY A 127 3.08 3.36 -7.82
C GLY A 127 2.32 2.59 -6.73
N ILE A 128 1.34 3.26 -6.08
CA ILE A 128 0.49 2.62 -5.05
C ILE A 128 -0.31 1.45 -5.64
N ASN A 129 -0.89 1.62 -6.83
CA ASN A 129 -1.63 0.56 -7.50
C ASN A 129 -0.74 -0.62 -7.87
N ASN A 130 0.44 -0.34 -8.44
CA ASN A 130 1.42 -1.36 -8.77
C ASN A 130 1.87 -2.16 -7.53
N ALA A 131 2.18 -1.49 -6.43
CA ALA A 131 2.55 -2.15 -5.18
C ALA A 131 1.43 -3.07 -4.65
N LYS A 132 0.17 -2.61 -4.74
CA LYS A 132 -0.99 -3.42 -4.37
C LYS A 132 -1.13 -4.65 -5.26
N ASP A 133 -0.96 -4.50 -6.57
CA ASP A 133 -1.06 -5.61 -7.52
C ASP A 133 0.06 -6.63 -7.31
N ILE A 134 1.31 -6.18 -7.06
CA ILE A 134 2.44 -7.05 -6.70
C ILE A 134 2.16 -7.81 -5.40
N PHE A 135 1.56 -7.15 -4.40
CA PHE A 135 1.21 -7.81 -3.15
C PHE A 135 0.12 -8.87 -3.35
N PHE A 136 -0.90 -8.59 -4.16
CA PHE A 136 -1.93 -9.56 -4.50
C PHE A 136 -1.38 -10.74 -5.29
N GLU A 137 -0.45 -10.50 -6.21
CA GLU A 137 0.26 -11.56 -6.92
C GLU A 137 1.09 -12.42 -5.96
N TYR A 138 1.76 -11.80 -4.98
CA TYR A 138 2.47 -12.53 -3.93
C TYR A 138 1.53 -13.44 -3.12
N LEU A 139 0.38 -12.93 -2.67
CA LEU A 139 -0.60 -13.74 -1.94
C LEU A 139 -1.14 -14.90 -2.79
N LYS A 140 -1.39 -14.68 -4.09
CA LYS A 140 -1.77 -15.75 -5.02
C LYS A 140 -0.68 -16.78 -5.23
N LYS A 141 0.60 -16.41 -5.11
CA LYS A 141 1.72 -17.37 -5.18
C LYS A 141 1.84 -18.21 -3.90
N LEU A 142 1.45 -17.66 -2.75
CA LEU A 142 1.35 -18.44 -1.51
C LEU A 142 0.24 -19.49 -1.59
N ASP A 143 -0.89 -19.11 -2.18
CA ASP A 143 -2.04 -19.98 -2.41
C ASP A 143 -2.71 -19.66 -3.75
N THR A 144 -2.49 -20.54 -4.73
CA THR A 144 -3.03 -20.45 -6.09
C THR A 144 -4.56 -20.42 -6.12
N PHE A 145 -5.22 -21.03 -5.13
CA PHE A 145 -6.69 -21.10 -5.05
C PHE A 145 -7.30 -19.97 -4.22
N SER A 146 -6.49 -19.03 -3.75
CA SER A 146 -6.97 -17.90 -2.96
C SER A 146 -7.91 -16.99 -3.77
N LYS A 147 -8.94 -16.48 -3.09
CA LYS A 147 -9.90 -15.53 -3.68
C LYS A 147 -9.77 -14.18 -2.99
N ILE A 148 -9.52 -13.14 -3.78
CA ILE A 148 -9.41 -11.76 -3.31
C ILE A 148 -10.72 -11.03 -3.65
N ILE A 149 -11.49 -10.67 -2.63
CA ILE A 149 -12.79 -10.03 -2.75
C ILE A 149 -12.68 -8.58 -2.27
N PRO A 150 -12.85 -7.58 -3.15
CA PRO A 150 -12.88 -6.19 -2.72
C PRO A 150 -14.13 -5.92 -1.88
N VAL A 151 -13.96 -5.36 -0.69
CA VAL A 151 -15.08 -4.89 0.12
C VAL A 151 -15.44 -3.51 -0.38
N LYS A 152 -16.48 -3.42 -1.22
CA LYS A 152 -17.07 -2.13 -1.58
C LYS A 152 -17.63 -1.51 -0.31
N LYS A 153 -17.13 -0.31 0.01
CA LYS A 153 -17.74 0.62 0.96
C LYS A 153 -18.50 1.67 0.18
#